data_AF-A0A673VAD3-F1
#
_entry.id   AF-A0A673VAD3-F1
#
_cell.length_a   1.000
_cell.length_b   1.000
_cell.length_c   1.000
_cell.angle_alpha   90.00
_cell.angle_beta   90.00
_cell.angle_gamma   90.00
#
_symmetry.space_group_name_H-M   'P 1'
#
loop_
_entity.id
_entity.type
_entity.pdbx_description
1 polymer ?
#
loop_
_entity_poly.entity_id
_entity_poly.type
_entity_poly.pdbx_seq_one_letter_code
_entity_poly.pdbx_strand_id
1 'polypeptide(L)'
;MMAAGAALALALWLLLPVGVGGAGPPPIQDGEFTFLLPAGRKQCFYQSAPANASLETEYQVAGPAVRCVCMSFFQGGAHGGRGLQAVL
;
A
#
# COMPACT_ATOMS: atom_id res chain seq x y z
N MET A 1 11.89 26.59 46.52
CA MET A 1 12.46 26.99 45.22
C MET A 1 12.51 25.87 44.18
N MET A 2 12.57 24.58 44.54
CA MET A 2 12.72 23.48 43.56
C MET A 2 11.43 23.04 42.83
N ALA A 3 10.25 23.21 43.44
CA ALA A 3 8.99 22.73 42.86
C ALA A 3 8.47 23.57 41.67
N ALA A 4 8.74 24.89 41.69
CA ALA A 4 8.28 25.80 40.64
C ALA A 4 9.02 25.58 39.31
N GLY A 5 10.31 25.18 39.38
CA GLY A 5 11.09 24.85 38.19
C GLY A 5 10.59 23.59 37.48
N ALA A 6 10.15 22.59 38.24
CA ALA A 6 9.57 21.36 37.68
C ALA A 6 8.24 21.63 36.97
N ALA A 7 7.38 22.48 37.54
CA ALA A 7 6.12 22.85 36.93
C ALA A 7 6.30 23.64 35.62
N LEU A 8 7.27 24.56 35.57
CA LEU A 8 7.61 25.32 34.37
C LEU A 8 8.20 24.43 33.26
N ALA A 9 9.06 23.48 33.61
CA ALA A 9 9.61 22.53 32.65
C ALA A 9 8.53 21.63 32.05
N LEU A 10 7.59 21.16 32.88
CA LEU A 10 6.47 20.34 32.42
C LEU A 10 5.51 21.13 31.52
N ALA A 11 5.20 22.37 31.90
CA ALA A 11 4.38 23.27 31.10
C ALA A 11 5.04 23.60 29.75
N LEU A 12 6.36 23.83 29.75
CA LEU A 12 7.12 24.06 28.53
C LEU A 12 7.13 22.82 27.63
N TRP A 13 7.26 21.62 28.20
CA TRP A 13 7.18 20.36 27.46
C TRP A 13 5.81 20.13 26.82
N LEU A 14 4.73 20.47 27.53
CA LEU A 14 3.36 20.44 27.00
C LEU A 14 3.10 21.45 25.87
N LEU A 15 3.88 22.53 25.81
CA LEU A 15 3.78 23.56 24.79
C LEU A 15 4.65 23.28 23.55
N LEU A 16 5.49 22.24 23.56
CA LEU A 16 6.18 21.83 22.34
C LEU A 16 5.15 21.24 21.37
N PRO A 17 4.99 21.81 20.15
CA PRO A 17 4.16 21.19 19.15
C PRO A 17 4.74 19.81 18.85
N VAL A 18 3.99 18.75 19.14
CA VAL A 18 4.31 17.43 18.60
C VAL A 18 4.23 17.60 17.09
N GLY A 19 5.39 17.61 16.43
CA GLY A 19 5.45 17.68 14.98
C GLY A 19 4.72 16.46 14.46
N VAL A 20 3.47 16.63 14.04
CA VAL A 20 2.82 15.72 13.11
C VAL A 20 3.66 15.88 11.84
N GLY A 21 4.69 15.04 11.73
CA GLY A 21 5.40 14.86 10.48
C GLY A 21 4.32 14.55 9.46
N GLY A 22 4.11 15.48 8.53
CA GLY A 22 3.20 15.29 7.42
C GLY A 22 3.66 14.03 6.70
N ALA A 23 2.99 12.92 6.99
CA ALA A 23 3.11 11.73 6.18
C ALA A 23 2.53 12.12 4.83
N GLY A 24 3.41 12.54 3.91
CA GLY A 24 3.09 12.56 2.50
C GLY A 24 2.52 11.21 2.09
N PRO A 25 1.83 11.13 0.94
CA PRO A 25 1.32 9.87 0.42
C PRO A 25 2.39 8.79 0.57
N PRO A 26 2.06 7.61 1.12
CA PRO A 26 3.04 6.55 1.30
C PRO A 26 3.77 6.34 -0.04
N PRO A 27 5.10 6.16 -0.03
CA PRO A 27 5.85 5.92 -1.24
C PRO A 27 5.23 4.73 -1.98
N ILE A 28 5.19 4.81 -3.31
CA ILE A 28 4.74 3.70 -4.16
C ILE A 28 5.55 2.48 -3.76
N GLN A 29 4.87 1.45 -3.26
CA GLN A 29 5.52 0.22 -2.83
C GLN A 29 5.64 -0.71 -4.03
N ASP A 30 6.86 -0.88 -4.52
CA ASP A 30 7.22 -1.94 -5.45
C ASP A 30 7.11 -3.27 -4.69
N GLY A 31 5.98 -3.94 -4.84
CA GLY A 31 5.64 -5.16 -4.12
C GLY A 31 5.74 -6.38 -5.02
N GLU A 32 6.79 -7.19 -4.82
CA GLU A 32 6.87 -8.53 -5.40
C GLU A 32 6.18 -9.54 -4.47
N PHE A 33 5.31 -10.39 -5.00
CA PHE A 33 4.68 -11.45 -4.23
C PHE A 33 4.49 -12.71 -5.05
N THR A 34 4.68 -13.85 -4.40
CA THR A 34 4.41 -15.17 -4.96
C THR A 34 3.17 -15.73 -4.27
N PHE A 35 2.15 -16.07 -5.06
CA PHE A 35 0.93 -16.67 -4.54
C PHE A 35 0.61 -17.96 -5.29
N LEU A 36 0.00 -18.90 -4.58
CA LEU A 36 -0.55 -20.11 -5.19
C LEU A 36 -1.97 -19.80 -5.65
N LEU A 37 -2.24 -19.97 -6.95
CA LEU A 37 -3.57 -19.82 -7.52
C LEU A 37 -4.16 -21.21 -7.77
N PRO A 38 -5.14 -21.68 -6.99
CA PRO A 38 -5.83 -22.93 -7.27
C PRO A 38 -6.64 -22.85 -8.57
N ALA A 39 -6.78 -23.96 -9.28
CA ALA A 39 -7.56 -24.01 -10.52
C ALA A 39 -9.01 -23.55 -10.32
N GLY A 40 -9.51 -22.74 -11.26
CA GLY A 40 -10.87 -22.21 -11.24
C GLY A 40 -11.10 -21.09 -10.23
N ARG A 41 -10.04 -20.59 -9.56
CA ARG A 41 -10.14 -19.43 -8.66
C ARG A 41 -9.60 -18.17 -9.31
N LYS A 42 -10.20 -17.05 -8.93
CA LYS A 42 -9.76 -15.70 -9.29
C LYS A 42 -9.13 -15.05 -8.07
N GLN A 43 -7.99 -14.41 -8.25
CA GLN A 43 -7.34 -13.61 -7.23
C GLN A 43 -7.26 -12.17 -7.72
N CYS A 44 -7.79 -11.24 -6.92
CA CYS A 44 -7.75 -9.81 -7.21
C CYS A 44 -6.76 -9.11 -6.28
N PHE A 45 -5.99 -8.19 -6.85
CA PHE A 45 -5.08 -7.29 -6.16
C PHE A 45 -5.47 -5.87 -6.50
N TYR A 46 -5.45 -4.97 -5.51
CA TYR A 46 -5.79 -3.57 -5.68
C TYR A 46 -4.65 -2.72 -5.17
N GLN A 47 -4.24 -1.75 -5.99
CA GLN A 47 -3.23 -0.77 -5.59
C GLN A 47 -3.76 0.62 -5.94
N SER A 48 -3.76 1.50 -4.94
CA SER A 48 -4.04 2.91 -5.16
C SER A 48 -2.85 3.54 -5.89
N ALA A 49 -3.09 4.16 -7.03
CA ALA A 49 -2.08 4.89 -7.77
C ALA A 49 -2.52 6.35 -7.91
N PRO A 50 -1.62 7.34 -7.76
CA PRO A 50 -1.93 8.73 -8.04
C PRO A 50 -2.44 8.96 -9.47
N ALA A 51 -3.22 10.03 -9.68
CA ALA A 51 -3.60 10.44 -11.03
C ALA A 51 -2.35 10.69 -11.88
N ASN A 52 -2.30 10.10 -13.09
CA ASN A 52 -1.15 10.09 -14.02
C ASN A 52 0.05 9.21 -13.62
N ALA A 53 -0.06 8.38 -12.59
CA ALA A 53 0.94 7.33 -12.36
C ALA A 53 0.73 6.16 -13.33
N SER A 54 1.81 5.56 -13.82
CA SER A 54 1.80 4.24 -14.43
C SER A 54 1.76 3.17 -13.34
N LEU A 55 1.07 2.05 -13.63
CA LEU A 55 1.14 0.86 -12.79
C LEU A 55 1.69 -0.23 -13.70
N GLU A 56 2.88 -0.71 -13.36
CA GLU A 56 3.56 -1.77 -14.08
C GLU A 56 3.37 -3.07 -13.30
N THR A 57 3.04 -4.15 -14.01
CA THR A 57 2.84 -5.46 -13.39
C THR A 57 3.56 -6.49 -14.23
N GLU A 58 4.55 -7.12 -13.62
CA GLU A 58 5.26 -8.26 -14.18
C GLU A 58 4.71 -9.54 -13.53
N TYR A 59 4.47 -10.56 -14.34
CA TYR A 59 4.02 -11.85 -13.84
C TYR A 59 4.98 -12.94 -14.27
N GLN A 60 5.34 -13.78 -13.32
CA GLN A 60 6.11 -14.98 -13.56
C GLN A 60 5.31 -16.19 -13.13
N VAL A 61 5.34 -17.20 -13.99
CA VAL A 61 4.55 -18.40 -13.83
C VAL A 61 5.47 -19.48 -13.27
N ALA A 62 5.43 -19.65 -11.95
CA ALA A 62 6.26 -20.63 -11.24
C ALA A 62 5.45 -21.91 -10.98
N GLY A 63 5.72 -22.98 -11.74
CA GLY A 63 5.20 -24.31 -11.44
C GLY A 63 5.15 -25.26 -12.65
N PRO A 64 5.09 -26.58 -12.42
CA PRO A 64 5.11 -27.58 -13.49
C PRO A 64 3.77 -27.78 -14.22
N ALA A 65 2.67 -27.17 -13.74
CA ALA A 65 1.30 -27.43 -14.22
C ALA A 65 0.56 -26.16 -14.71
N VAL A 66 1.22 -25.02 -14.68
CA VAL A 66 0.65 -23.73 -15.08
C VAL A 66 0.70 -23.62 -16.60
N ARG A 67 -0.45 -23.78 -17.25
CA ARG A 67 -0.56 -23.75 -18.72
C ARG A 67 -1.29 -22.51 -19.25
N CYS A 68 -2.15 -21.88 -18.47
CA CYS A 68 -2.85 -20.66 -18.84
C CYS A 68 -3.09 -19.81 -17.59
N VAL A 69 -2.67 -18.55 -17.59
CA VAL A 69 -3.07 -17.55 -16.59
C VAL A 69 -3.77 -16.43 -17.34
N CYS A 70 -5.03 -16.17 -17.02
CA CYS A 70 -5.76 -15.02 -17.57
C CYS A 70 -5.55 -13.82 -16.65
N MET A 71 -4.84 -12.81 -17.15
CA MET A 71 -4.67 -11.53 -16.46
C MET A 71 -5.69 -10.52 -16.96
N SER A 72 -6.31 -9.77 -16.05
CA SER A 72 -7.26 -8.71 -16.38
C SER A 72 -7.00 -7.48 -15.53
N PHE A 73 -6.83 -6.33 -16.16
CA PHE A 73 -6.66 -5.05 -15.48
C PHE A 73 -8.01 -4.35 -15.39
N PHE A 74 -8.36 -3.91 -14.18
CA PHE A 74 -9.60 -3.19 -13.90
C PHE A 74 -9.29 -1.82 -13.31
N GLN A 75 -10.00 -0.79 -13.78
CA GLN A 75 -10.00 0.50 -13.11
C GLN A 75 -11.16 0.50 -12.10
N GLY A 76 -10.82 0.51 -10.81
CA GLY A 76 -11.78 0.57 -9.71
C GLY A 76 -12.44 1.94 -9.65
N GLY A 77 -13.77 1.96 -9.74
CA GLY A 77 -14.58 3.19 -9.68
C GLY A 77 -14.56 3.89 -8.32
N ALA A 78 -15.05 5.14 -8.34
CA ALA A 78 -15.22 6.13 -7.26
C ALA A 78 -13.95 6.73 -6.62
N HIS A 79 -12.86 5.98 -6.44
CA HIS A 79 -11.61 6.50 -5.83
C HIS A 79 -10.35 6.35 -6.71
N GLY A 80 -10.50 5.94 -7.97
CA GLY A 80 -9.39 5.90 -8.93
C GLY A 80 -8.36 4.79 -8.68
N GLY A 81 -8.67 3.79 -7.85
CA GLY A 81 -7.78 2.64 -7.62
C GLY A 81 -7.65 1.77 -8.86
N ARG A 82 -6.46 1.29 -9.18
CA ARG A 82 -6.23 0.32 -10.26
C ARG A 82 -6.12 -1.08 -9.65
N GLY A 83 -6.76 -2.06 -10.25
CA GLY A 83 -6.80 -3.44 -9.80
C GLY A 83 -6.31 -4.42 -10.86
N LEU A 84 -5.70 -5.49 -10.42
CA LEU A 84 -5.26 -6.63 -11.21
C LEU A 84 -6.07 -7.86 -10.80
N GLN A 85 -6.60 -8.62 -11.74
CA GLN A 85 -7.23 -9.91 -11.50
C GLN A 85 -6.46 -10.99 -12.27
N ALA A 86 -6.00 -12.01 -11.55
CA ALA A 86 -5.41 -13.21 -12.11
C ALA A 86 -6.35 -14.40 -11.95
N VAL A 87 -6.52 -15.21 -13.00
CA VAL A 87 -7.36 -16.42 -13.01
C VAL A 87 -6.58 -17.59 -13.60
N LEU A 88 -6.65 -18.77 -12.95
CA LEU A 88 -6.09 -20.04 -13.44
C LEU A 88 -7.18 -20.94 -14.04
#